data_AF-A0A4P8L1Z4-F1
#
_entry.id   AF-A0A4P8L1Z4-F1
#
_cell.length_a   1.000
_cell.length_b   1.000
_cell.length_c   1.000
_cell.angle_alpha   90.00
_cell.angle_beta   90.00
_cell.angle_gamma   90.00
#
_symmetry.space_group_name_H-M   'P 1'
#
loop_
_entity.id
_entity.type
_entity.pdbx_description
1 polymer ?
#
loop_
_entity_poly.entity_id
_entity_poly.type
_entity_poly.pdbx_seq_one_letter_code
_entity_poly.pdbx_strand_id
1 'polypeptide(L)'
;MAQIVYGHPSASKYRFHVFTDLDFWDARRILKDVALVKRNFGHSPPGDFYPTQVVSQDAGRVLAAVIERRLRKAIASPPRHVIVRSILMDGYFQFDPLLYYPARWGVERMLRFTWWRLPLDQSLLSDPYHTARVFWVEGKIRIERETRAAKHDPVIRTRRDARKHLVIPSCF
;
A
#
# COMPACT_ATOMS: atom_id res chain seq x y z
N MET A 1 -11.17 -4.72 7.17
CA MET A 1 -11.77 -4.20 5.92
C MET A 1 -11.32 -2.76 5.78
N ALA A 2 -11.16 -2.24 4.57
CA ALA A 2 -10.73 -0.85 4.38
C ALA A 2 -11.77 0.12 4.96
N GLN A 3 -11.28 1.09 5.73
CA GLN A 3 -12.05 2.20 6.28
C GLN A 3 -12.24 3.29 5.23
N ILE A 4 -13.33 4.04 5.36
CA ILE A 4 -13.70 5.13 4.46
C ILE A 4 -14.06 6.35 5.32
N VAL A 5 -13.39 7.48 5.05
CA VAL A 5 -13.69 8.78 5.66
C VAL A 5 -14.13 9.72 4.56
N TYR A 6 -15.30 10.34 4.71
CA TYR A 6 -15.79 11.30 3.73
C TYR A 6 -15.04 12.62 3.85
N GLY A 7 -14.61 13.16 2.72
CA GLY A 7 -14.08 14.52 2.67
C GLY A 7 -15.18 15.53 2.93
N HIS A 8 -14.85 16.61 3.63
CA HIS A 8 -15.80 17.68 3.86
C HIS A 8 -16.19 18.34 2.53
N PRO A 9 -17.49 18.55 2.23
CA PRO A 9 -17.93 19.09 0.94
C PRO A 9 -17.32 20.45 0.59
N SER A 10 -17.09 21.32 1.58
CA SER A 10 -16.45 22.63 1.35
C SER A 10 -14.95 22.56 1.04
N ALA A 11 -14.30 21.44 1.35
CA ALA A 11 -12.87 21.25 1.15
C ALA A 11 -12.54 20.61 -0.22
N SER A 12 -13.56 20.33 -1.04
CA SER A 12 -13.42 19.57 -2.28
C SER A 12 -14.23 20.18 -3.42
N LYS A 13 -13.67 20.12 -4.63
CA LYS A 13 -14.39 20.45 -5.88
C LYS A 13 -15.13 19.24 -6.46
N TYR A 14 -15.05 18.08 -5.81
CA TYR A 14 -15.60 16.83 -6.28
C TYR A 14 -16.97 16.55 -5.65
N ARG A 15 -17.91 16.04 -6.44
CA ARG A 15 -19.22 15.58 -5.92
C ARG A 15 -19.08 14.37 -5.00
N PHE A 16 -18.07 13.54 -5.24
CA PHE A 16 -17.70 12.43 -4.37
C PHE A 16 -16.23 12.53 -4.03
N HIS A 17 -15.92 12.54 -2.74
CA HIS A 17 -14.55 12.55 -2.22
C HIS A 17 -14.49 11.76 -0.93
N VAL A 18 -13.70 10.69 -0.94
CA VAL A 18 -13.43 9.90 0.25
C VAL A 18 -11.93 9.64 0.40
N PHE A 19 -11.51 9.45 1.64
CA PHE A 19 -10.21 8.97 2.03
C PHE A 19 -10.33 7.53 2.51
N THR A 20 -9.31 6.71 2.27
CA THR A 20 -9.28 5.32 2.72
C THR A 20 -7.89 4.94 3.21
N ASP A 21 -7.87 4.04 4.19
CA ASP A 21 -6.68 3.38 4.75
C ASP A 21 -6.05 2.34 3.79
N LEU A 22 -6.66 2.13 2.62
CA LEU A 22 -6.13 1.29 1.57
C LEU A 22 -4.95 1.96 0.85
N ASP A 23 -3.85 1.23 0.63
CA ASP A 23 -2.72 1.71 -0.16
C ASP A 23 -3.14 2.20 -1.56
N PHE A 24 -2.47 3.24 -2.05
CA PHE A 24 -2.78 3.90 -3.32
C PHE A 24 -2.85 2.94 -4.51
N TRP A 25 -1.89 2.02 -4.61
CA TRP A 25 -1.84 1.10 -5.73
C TRP A 25 -2.94 0.05 -5.67
N ASP A 26 -3.32 -0.36 -4.46
CA ASP A 26 -4.38 -1.33 -4.25
C ASP A 26 -5.74 -0.70 -4.57
N ALA A 27 -5.98 0.52 -4.09
CA ALA A 27 -7.18 1.29 -4.44
C ALA A 27 -7.27 1.52 -5.95
N ARG A 28 -6.17 1.91 -6.60
CA ARG A 28 -6.10 2.09 -8.06
C ARG A 28 -6.41 0.78 -8.81
N ARG A 29 -5.90 -0.36 -8.33
CA ARG A 29 -6.18 -1.68 -8.93
C ARG A 29 -7.64 -2.10 -8.78
N ILE A 30 -8.26 -1.81 -7.64
CA ILE A 30 -9.64 -2.20 -7.33
C ILE A 30 -10.65 -1.30 -8.03
N LEU A 31 -10.36 0.01 -8.11
CA LEU A 31 -11.24 0.99 -8.70
C LEU A 31 -11.06 1.14 -10.20
N LYS A 32 -9.86 0.87 -10.75
CA LYS A 32 -9.57 0.94 -12.20
C LYS A 32 -10.08 2.23 -12.86
N ASP A 33 -11.28 2.18 -13.40
CA ASP A 33 -11.96 3.15 -14.27
C ASP A 33 -13.20 3.80 -13.63
N VAL A 34 -13.66 3.35 -12.45
CA VAL A 34 -14.89 3.91 -11.83
C VAL A 34 -14.68 5.22 -11.07
N ALA A 35 -13.44 5.56 -10.71
CA ALA A 35 -13.13 6.79 -9.99
C ALA A 35 -11.66 7.19 -10.16
N LEU A 36 -11.37 8.48 -9.98
CA LEU A 36 -10.01 8.97 -9.94
C LEU A 36 -9.40 8.69 -8.57
N VAL A 37 -8.27 7.99 -8.56
CA VAL A 37 -7.52 7.65 -7.33
C VAL A 37 -6.30 8.55 -7.24
N LYS A 38 -6.12 9.20 -6.09
CA LYS A 38 -5.00 10.10 -5.78
C LYS A 38 -4.33 9.68 -4.48
N ARG A 39 -3.06 10.05 -4.31
CA ARG A 39 -2.36 9.93 -3.01
C ARG A 39 -2.85 11.02 -2.06
N ASN A 40 -2.88 10.71 -0.77
CA ASN A 40 -3.17 11.66 0.30
C ASN A 40 -1.86 12.08 0.98
N PHE A 41 -1.49 13.34 0.82
CA PHE A 41 -0.35 13.96 1.51
C PHE A 41 -0.81 14.94 2.61
N GLY A 42 -2.12 15.00 2.89
CA GLY A 42 -2.69 15.91 3.87
C GLY A 42 -2.51 15.43 5.31
N HIS A 43 -2.83 16.33 6.24
CA HIS A 43 -2.84 16.08 7.68
C HIS A 43 -4.24 15.84 8.27
N SER A 44 -5.30 16.07 7.48
CA SER A 44 -6.69 15.92 7.93
C SER A 44 -7.59 15.36 6.81
N PRO A 45 -7.81 14.03 6.75
CA PRO A 45 -7.19 13.00 7.58
C PRO A 45 -5.70 12.76 7.20
N PRO A 46 -4.84 12.31 8.13
CA PRO A 46 -3.41 12.13 7.86
C PRO A 46 -3.13 11.05 6.82
N GLY A 47 -2.24 11.35 5.85
CA GLY A 47 -1.82 10.42 4.79
C GLY A 47 -1.14 9.14 5.28
N ASP A 48 -0.55 9.14 6.47
CA ASP A 48 0.06 7.95 7.06
C ASP A 48 -0.96 6.91 7.55
N PHE A 49 -2.20 7.33 7.82
CA PHE A 49 -3.31 6.43 8.18
C PHE A 49 -4.29 6.24 7.03
N TYR A 50 -4.47 7.27 6.20
CA TYR A 50 -5.38 7.29 5.07
C TYR A 50 -4.62 7.71 3.80
N PRO A 51 -3.76 6.85 3.22
CA PRO A 51 -2.82 7.21 2.16
C PRO A 51 -3.47 7.54 0.82
N THR A 52 -4.77 7.28 0.68
CA THR A 52 -5.46 7.33 -0.61
C THR A 52 -6.70 8.18 -0.55
N GLN A 53 -6.86 9.02 -1.57
CA GLN A 53 -8.09 9.75 -1.87
C GLN A 53 -8.74 9.15 -3.11
N VAL A 54 -10.06 8.99 -3.06
CA VAL A 54 -10.88 8.57 -4.20
C VAL A 54 -11.87 9.68 -4.49
N VAL A 55 -11.83 10.19 -5.71
CA VAL A 55 -12.61 11.35 -6.12
C VAL A 55 -13.34 11.10 -7.42
N SER A 56 -14.52 11.71 -7.57
CA SER A 56 -15.28 11.72 -8.81
C SER A 56 -16.09 13.01 -8.94
N GLN A 57 -16.09 13.60 -10.15
CA GLN A 57 -16.86 14.80 -10.45
C GLN A 57 -18.35 14.47 -10.70
N ASP A 58 -18.64 13.30 -11.25
CA ASP A 58 -19.97 12.95 -11.76
C ASP A 58 -20.65 11.81 -11.00
N ALA A 59 -20.09 11.41 -9.86
CA ALA A 59 -20.64 10.31 -9.08
C ALA A 59 -22.01 10.64 -8.49
N GLY A 60 -23.05 10.05 -9.11
CA GLY A 60 -24.36 9.88 -8.49
C GLY A 60 -24.37 8.75 -7.45
N ARG A 61 -25.52 8.57 -6.78
CA ARG A 61 -25.71 7.60 -5.67
C ARG A 61 -25.30 6.17 -6.03
N VAL A 62 -25.60 5.71 -7.24
CA VAL A 62 -25.28 4.35 -7.70
C VAL A 62 -23.77 4.16 -7.82
N LEU A 63 -23.07 5.10 -8.47
CA LEU A 63 -21.62 5.01 -8.65
C LEU A 63 -20.88 5.10 -7.31
N ALA A 64 -21.32 5.99 -6.41
CA ALA A 64 -20.80 6.09 -5.05
C ALA A 64 -20.91 4.74 -4.30
N ALA A 65 -22.08 4.10 -4.34
CA ALA A 65 -22.28 2.78 -3.73
C ALA A 65 -21.39 1.69 -4.36
N VAL A 66 -21.14 1.73 -5.67
CA VAL A 66 -20.22 0.81 -6.34
C VAL A 66 -18.78 1.01 -5.85
N ILE A 67 -18.33 2.26 -5.77
CA ILE A 67 -16.98 2.63 -5.30
C ILE A 67 -16.79 2.13 -3.86
N GLU A 68 -17.70 2.50 -2.96
CA GLU A 68 -17.62 2.12 -1.55
C GLU A 68 -17.63 0.61 -1.36
N ARG A 69 -18.49 -0.11 -2.10
CA ARG A 69 -18.55 -1.58 -2.05
C ARG A 69 -17.25 -2.22 -2.51
N ARG A 70 -16.60 -1.68 -3.54
CA ARG A 70 -15.30 -2.18 -4.03
C ARG A 70 -14.21 -1.93 -2.99
N LEU A 71 -14.18 -0.74 -2.38
CA LEU A 71 -13.22 -0.39 -1.33
C LEU A 71 -13.38 -1.25 -0.08
N ARG A 72 -14.60 -1.36 0.48
CA ARG A 72 -14.86 -2.12 1.72
C ARG A 72 -14.52 -3.62 1.62
N LYS A 73 -14.54 -4.21 0.42
CA LYS A 73 -14.12 -5.59 0.19
C LYS A 73 -12.61 -5.81 0.34
N ALA A 74 -11.82 -4.75 0.21
CA ALA A 74 -10.37 -4.83 0.32
C ALA A 74 -9.93 -4.97 1.78
N ILE A 75 -8.84 -5.71 1.98
CA ILE A 75 -8.15 -5.77 3.27
C ILE A 75 -7.07 -4.70 3.23
N ALA A 76 -7.07 -3.79 4.21
CA ALA A 76 -6.02 -2.81 4.35
C ALA A 76 -4.73 -3.47 4.86
N SER A 77 -3.61 -2.79 4.67
CA SER A 77 -2.31 -3.13 5.24
C SER A 77 -1.60 -1.81 5.53
N PRO A 78 -0.50 -1.82 6.30
CA PRO A 78 0.30 -0.62 6.46
C PRO A 78 0.63 0.02 5.10
N PRO A 79 0.49 1.35 4.95
CA PRO A 79 0.79 2.02 3.69
C PRO A 79 2.25 1.83 3.29
N ARG A 80 2.50 1.62 1.99
CA ARG A 80 3.86 1.29 1.51
C ARG A 80 4.88 2.38 1.83
N HIS A 81 4.46 3.65 1.75
CA HIS A 81 5.35 4.78 2.04
C HIS A 81 5.75 4.83 3.53
N VAL A 82 4.87 4.41 4.44
CA VAL A 82 5.17 4.31 5.87
C VAL A 82 6.21 3.20 6.12
N ILE A 83 6.00 2.01 5.53
CA ILE A 83 6.94 0.88 5.65
C ILE A 83 8.34 1.30 5.17
N VAL A 84 8.42 1.88 3.96
CA VAL A 84 9.66 2.30 3.32
C VAL A 84 10.35 3.38 4.15
N ARG A 85 9.60 4.37 4.64
CA ARG A 85 10.15 5.44 5.49
C ARG A 85 10.71 4.90 6.80
N SER A 86 10.01 4.00 7.49
CA SER A 86 10.51 3.40 8.74
C SER A 86 11.74 2.53 8.52
N ILE A 87 11.79 1.73 7.45
CA ILE A 87 12.99 0.95 7.15
C ILE A 87 14.18 1.86 6.83
N LEU A 88 13.96 2.99 6.16
CA LEU A 88 15.03 3.96 5.89
C LEU A 88 15.55 4.64 7.16
N MET A 89 14.65 5.01 8.07
CA MET A 89 15.01 5.79 9.26
C MET A 89 15.45 4.93 10.43
N ASP A 90 14.77 3.81 10.65
CA ASP A 90 14.88 2.98 11.86
C ASP A 90 15.52 1.61 11.58
N GLY A 91 15.76 1.29 10.30
CA GLY A 91 16.28 -0.02 9.85
C GLY A 91 15.23 -1.13 9.78
N TYR A 92 14.05 -0.93 10.37
CA TYR A 92 12.95 -1.89 10.37
C TYR A 92 11.59 -1.18 10.42
N PHE A 93 10.53 -1.92 10.10
CA PHE A 93 9.15 -1.54 10.34
C PHE A 93 8.43 -2.67 11.08
N GLN A 94 7.67 -2.35 12.11
CA GLN A 94 6.97 -3.33 12.93
C GLN A 94 5.55 -2.87 13.24
N PHE A 95 4.58 -3.78 13.12
CA PHE A 95 3.17 -3.46 13.36
C PHE A 95 2.43 -4.64 14.00
N ASP A 96 1.34 -4.31 14.71
CA ASP A 96 0.38 -5.31 15.17
C ASP A 96 -0.51 -5.75 13.99
N PRO A 97 -0.46 -7.04 13.59
CA PRO A 97 -1.23 -7.54 12.47
C PRO A 97 -2.75 -7.49 12.70
N LEU A 98 -3.23 -7.52 13.94
CA LEU A 98 -4.66 -7.50 14.25
C LEU A 98 -5.30 -6.12 13.98
N LEU A 99 -4.50 -5.07 13.86
CA LEU A 99 -4.98 -3.75 13.41
C LEU A 99 -5.40 -3.73 11.94
N TYR A 100 -4.85 -4.65 11.12
CA TYR A 100 -5.07 -4.65 9.66
C TYR A 100 -5.77 -5.90 9.16
N TYR A 101 -5.47 -7.06 9.75
CA TYR A 101 -5.84 -8.37 9.24
C TYR A 101 -6.93 -9.01 10.09
N PRO A 102 -7.84 -9.81 9.48
CA PRO A 102 -8.85 -10.54 10.23
C PRO A 102 -8.20 -11.50 11.23
N ALA A 103 -8.66 -11.50 12.49
CA ALA A 103 -8.16 -12.40 13.54
C ALA A 103 -8.26 -13.90 13.18
N ARG A 104 -9.21 -14.27 12.30
CA ARG A 104 -9.34 -15.64 11.78
C ARG A 104 -8.21 -16.08 10.83
N TRP A 105 -7.32 -15.18 10.42
CA TRP A 105 -6.18 -15.55 9.57
C TRP A 105 -5.06 -16.16 10.41
N GLY A 106 -4.50 -17.27 9.96
CA GLY A 106 -3.28 -17.81 10.56
C GLY A 106 -2.05 -16.93 10.28
N VAL A 107 -1.03 -17.07 11.12
CA VAL A 107 0.26 -16.35 11.04
C VAL A 107 0.87 -16.41 9.64
N GLU A 108 0.96 -17.62 9.06
CA GLU A 108 1.55 -17.81 7.72
C GLU A 108 0.83 -17.00 6.65
N ARG A 109 -0.52 -16.95 6.72
CA ARG A 109 -1.34 -16.19 5.77
C ARG A 109 -1.08 -14.69 5.91
N MET A 110 -0.95 -14.18 7.13
CA MET A 110 -0.66 -12.77 7.39
C MET A 110 0.75 -12.38 6.91
N LEU A 111 1.76 -13.22 7.17
CA LEU A 111 3.12 -13.01 6.68
C LEU A 111 3.16 -13.01 5.15
N ARG A 112 2.55 -14.03 4.52
CA ARG A 112 2.47 -14.15 3.06
C ARG A 112 1.76 -12.94 2.45
N PHE A 113 0.63 -12.53 3.02
CA PHE A 113 -0.11 -11.35 2.54
C PHE A 113 0.72 -10.06 2.66
N THR A 114 1.45 -9.89 3.77
CA THR A 114 2.34 -8.75 3.98
C THR A 114 3.47 -8.74 2.95
N TRP A 115 4.13 -9.89 2.73
CA TRP A 115 5.20 -10.05 1.74
C TRP A 115 4.77 -9.61 0.34
N TRP A 116 3.63 -10.11 -0.15
CA TRP A 116 3.11 -9.78 -1.49
C TRP A 116 2.78 -8.31 -1.69
N ARG A 117 2.66 -7.54 -0.61
CA ARG A 117 2.35 -6.12 -0.65
C ARG A 117 3.55 -5.21 -0.53
N LEU A 118 4.72 -5.73 -0.19
CA LEU A 118 5.94 -4.94 -0.16
C LEU A 118 6.28 -4.44 -1.56
N PRO A 119 6.73 -3.18 -1.70
CA PRO A 119 7.24 -2.67 -2.97
C PRO A 119 8.64 -3.24 -3.22
N LEU A 120 8.76 -4.55 -3.44
CA LEU A 120 10.04 -5.24 -3.68
C LEU A 120 10.72 -4.82 -4.99
N ASP A 121 10.00 -4.15 -5.89
CA ASP A 121 10.61 -3.51 -7.07
C ASP A 121 11.39 -2.23 -6.69
N GLN A 122 11.34 -1.77 -5.43
CA GLN A 122 12.12 -0.64 -4.94
C GLN A 122 13.47 -1.08 -4.42
N SER A 123 14.52 -0.43 -4.91
CA SER A 123 15.91 -0.65 -4.51
C SER A 123 16.17 -0.48 -3.01
N LEU A 124 15.33 0.29 -2.30
CA LEU A 124 15.44 0.41 -0.85
C LEU A 124 15.16 -0.93 -0.15
N LEU A 125 14.18 -1.70 -0.64
CA LEU A 125 13.79 -2.97 -0.02
C LEU A 125 14.45 -4.17 -0.68
N SER A 126 14.75 -4.11 -1.96
CA SER A 126 15.40 -5.20 -2.66
C SER A 126 16.35 -4.68 -3.72
N ASP A 127 17.61 -5.05 -3.59
CA ASP A 127 18.67 -4.79 -4.55
C ASP A 127 19.53 -6.07 -4.73
N PRO A 128 20.58 -6.06 -5.57
CA PRO A 128 21.39 -7.26 -5.78
C PRO A 128 22.04 -7.82 -4.52
N TYR A 129 22.21 -7.02 -3.48
CA TYR A 129 22.89 -7.40 -2.24
C TYR A 129 21.94 -7.57 -1.07
N HIS A 130 20.72 -7.03 -1.15
CA HIS A 130 19.78 -7.01 -0.04
C HIS A 130 18.38 -7.44 -0.47
N THR A 131 17.62 -7.97 0.48
CA THR A 131 16.21 -8.30 0.30
C THR A 131 15.45 -7.89 1.55
N ALA A 132 14.16 -7.61 1.40
CA ALA A 132 13.29 -7.52 2.55
C ALA A 132 13.17 -8.91 3.18
N ARG A 133 13.02 -8.96 4.50
CA ARG A 133 12.63 -10.13 5.27
C ARG A 133 11.39 -9.77 6.08
N VAL A 134 10.40 -10.65 6.07
CA VAL A 134 9.15 -10.49 6.84
C VAL A 134 9.02 -11.66 7.78
N PHE A 135 8.93 -11.39 9.08
CA PHE A 135 8.86 -12.42 10.10
C PHE A 135 8.01 -11.99 11.29
N TRP A 136 7.65 -12.97 12.11
CA TRP A 136 6.86 -12.76 13.31
C TRP A 136 7.80 -12.60 14.51
N VAL A 137 7.55 -11.60 15.35
CA VAL A 137 8.30 -11.36 16.59
C VAL A 137 7.36 -10.78 17.64
N GLU A 138 7.28 -11.41 18.82
CA GLU A 138 6.52 -10.90 19.97
C GLU A 138 5.06 -10.50 19.65
N GLY A 139 4.36 -11.32 18.85
CA GLY A 139 2.97 -11.03 18.47
C GLY A 139 2.79 -9.99 17.37
N LYS A 140 3.88 -9.47 16.80
CA LYS A 140 3.90 -8.46 15.74
C LYS A 140 4.54 -9.01 14.47
N ILE A 141 4.24 -8.36 13.35
CA ILE A 141 4.97 -8.59 12.09
C ILE A 141 6.05 -7.53 11.97
N ARG A 142 7.28 -7.98 11.75
CA ARG A 142 8.44 -7.14 11.50
C ARG A 142 8.93 -7.31 10.08
N ILE A 143 9.34 -6.20 9.49
CA ILE A 143 9.87 -6.08 8.14
C ILE A 143 11.20 -5.36 8.26
N GLU A 144 12.25 -5.95 7.75
CA GLU A 144 13.57 -5.32 7.74
C GLU A 144 14.34 -5.73 6.48
N ARG A 145 15.49 -5.08 6.28
CA ARG A 145 16.38 -5.36 5.18
C ARG A 145 17.46 -6.34 5.63
N GLU A 146 17.59 -7.44 4.90
CA GLU A 146 18.58 -8.48 5.16
C GLU A 146 19.58 -8.55 4.00
N THR A 147 20.85 -8.76 4.34
CA THR A 147 21.92 -8.97 3.36
C THR A 147 21.82 -10.37 2.78
N ARG A 148 21.81 -10.48 1.45
CA ARG A 148 21.83 -11.75 0.73
C ARG A 148 23.17 -12.43 0.92
N ALA A 149 23.16 -13.76 0.99
CA ALA A 149 24.39 -14.56 1.06
C ALA A 149 25.29 -14.42 -0.18
N ALA A 150 24.71 -14.07 -1.33
CA ALA A 150 25.42 -13.82 -2.57
C ALA A 150 24.72 -12.72 -3.39
N LYS A 151 25.50 -12.05 -4.25
CA LYS A 151 24.99 -11.06 -5.19
C LYS A 151 23.99 -11.71 -6.14
N HIS A 152 22.79 -11.14 -6.23
CA HIS A 152 21.72 -11.59 -7.11
C HIS A 152 21.41 -10.52 -8.16
N ASP A 153 22.12 -10.57 -9.29
CA ASP A 153 21.86 -9.66 -10.41
C ASP A 153 20.52 -10.01 -11.09
N PRO A 154 19.68 -9.00 -11.39
CA PRO A 154 18.43 -9.25 -12.10
C PRO A 154 18.70 -9.72 -13.53
N VAL A 155 18.05 -10.81 -13.93
CA VAL A 155 18.17 -11.34 -15.29
C VAL A 155 17.24 -10.58 -16.23
N ILE A 156 17.79 -9.66 -17.02
CA ILE A 156 17.02 -8.91 -18.03
C ILE A 156 16.87 -9.76 -19.29
N ARG A 157 15.68 -10.36 -19.48
CA ARG A 157 15.40 -11.19 -20.66
C ARG A 157 14.59 -10.47 -21.72
N THR A 158 13.79 -9.48 -21.31
CA THR A 158 12.85 -8.79 -22.21
C THR A 158 12.98 -7.27 -22.11
N ARG A 159 12.48 -6.55 -23.13
CA ARG A 159 12.32 -5.08 -23.09
C ARG A 159 11.48 -4.61 -21.90
N ARG A 160 10.53 -5.45 -21.42
CA ARG A 160 9.70 -5.15 -20.26
C ARG A 160 10.52 -5.19 -18.97
N ASP A 161 11.43 -6.15 -18.84
CA ASP A 161 12.32 -6.26 -17.68
C ASP A 161 13.27 -5.07 -17.62
N ALA A 162 13.86 -4.70 -18.76
CA ALA A 162 14.71 -3.51 -18.87
C ALA A 162 13.97 -2.22 -18.44
N ARG A 163 12.71 -2.03 -18.89
CA ARG A 163 11.89 -0.88 -18.48
C ARG A 163 11.58 -0.86 -16.99
N LYS A 164 11.32 -2.01 -16.37
CA LYS A 164 11.07 -2.09 -14.92
C LYS A 164 12.30 -1.69 -14.10
N HIS A 165 13.50 -2.03 -14.57
CA HIS A 165 14.74 -1.62 -13.91
C HIS A 165 15.06 -0.12 -14.08
N LEU A 166 14.67 0.47 -15.21
CA LEU A 166 14.81 1.92 -15.46
C LEU A 166 13.80 2.76 -14.68
N VAL A 167 12.57 2.25 -14.50
CA VAL A 167 11.48 2.96 -13.83
C VAL A 167 11.19 2.28 -12.50
N ILE A 168 11.97 2.62 -11.47
CA ILE A 168 11.67 2.23 -10.09
C ILE A 168 10.45 3.07 -9.66
N PRO A 169 9.28 2.46 -9.37
CA PRO A 169 8.13 3.23 -8.92
C PRO A 169 8.49 3.91 -7.61
N SER A 170 8.59 5.24 -7.56
CA SER A 170 8.79 5.94 -6.31
C SER A 170 7.55 5.75 -5.42
N CYS A 171 7.79 5.41 -4.15
CA CYS A 171 6.76 5.47 -3.11
C CYS A 171 6.29 6.92 -2.86
N PHE A 172 7.02 7.89 -3.41
CA PHE A 172 6.78 9.34 -3.37
C PHE A 172 6.10 9.82 -4.65
#